data_AF-A0A0D7PIS1-F1
#
_entry.id   AF-A0A0D7PIS1-F1
#
_cell.length_a   1.000
_cell.length_b   1.000
_cell.length_c   1.000
_cell.angle_alpha   90.00
_cell.angle_beta   90.00
_cell.angle_gamma   90.00
#
_symmetry.space_group_name_H-M   'P 1'
#
loop_
_entity.id
_entity.type
_entity.pdbx_description
1 polymer ?
#
loop_
_entity_poly.entity_id
_entity_poly.type
_entity_poly.pdbx_seq_one_letter_code
_entity_poly.pdbx_strand_id
1 'polypeptide(L)' 'MSRLEPQQLRQIAIVSRALARQDGIDYGQTSRRERHQYRREAVITLLGNWTLDDIRRADGVIDNCRDG' A
#
# COMPACT_ATOMS: atom_id res chain seq x y z
N MET A 1 17.97 9.23 -4.76
CA MET A 1 17.00 8.22 -4.31
C MET A 1 15.61 8.65 -4.74
N SER A 2 15.07 8.02 -5.77
CA SER A 2 13.81 8.38 -6.43
C SER A 2 12.65 8.38 -5.43
N ARG A 3 11.85 9.46 -5.42
CA ARG A 3 10.52 9.43 -4.80
C ARG A 3 9.69 8.38 -5.53
N LEU A 4 8.76 7.74 -4.83
CA LEU A 4 7.80 6.88 -5.49
C LEU A 4 6.95 7.74 -6.41
N GLU A 5 6.88 7.32 -7.67
CA GLU A 5 6.10 8.04 -8.66
C GLU A 5 4.62 7.99 -8.24
N PRO A 6 3.84 9.08 -8.41
CA PRO A 6 2.42 9.10 -8.09
C PRO A 6 1.64 7.92 -8.68
N GLN A 7 2.06 7.44 -9.86
CA GLN A 7 1.49 6.27 -10.50
C GLN A 7 1.71 4.98 -9.68
N GLN A 8 2.88 4.78 -9.09
CA GLN A 8 3.18 3.61 -8.26
C GLN A 8 2.35 3.63 -6.97
N LEU A 9 2.21 4.79 -6.33
CA LEU A 9 1.36 4.95 -5.14
C LEU A 9 -0.10 4.63 -5.46
N ARG A 10 -0.58 5.07 -6.62
CA ARG A 10 -1.93 4.76 -7.09
C ARG A 10 -2.12 3.26 -7.34
N GLN A 11 -1.14 2.60 -7.96
CA GLN A 11 -1.16 1.14 -8.17
C GLN A 11 -1.21 0.39 -6.84
N ILE A 12 -0.36 0.75 -5.88
CA ILE A 12 -0.35 0.15 -4.54
C ILE A 12 -1.73 0.29 -3.89
N ALA A 13 -2.33 1.48 -3.91
CA ALA A 13 -3.65 1.70 -3.33
C ALA A 13 -4.76 0.86 -3.99
N ILE A 14 -4.72 0.69 -5.32
CA ILE A 14 -5.68 -0.15 -6.05
C ILE A 14 -5.52 -1.62 -5.66
N VAL A 15 -4.30 -2.13 -5.65
CA VAL A 15 -4.02 -3.53 -5.33
C VAL A 15 -4.32 -3.84 -3.87
N SER A 16 -4.00 -2.93 -2.94
CA SER A 16 -4.32 -3.09 -1.51
C SER A 16 -5.83 -3.29 -1.30
N ARG A 17 -6.67 -2.52 -2.01
CA ARG A 17 -8.13 -2.64 -1.97
C ARG A 17 -8.61 -3.93 -2.64
N ALA A 18 -7.95 -4.35 -3.72
CA ALA A 18 -8.30 -5.59 -4.42
C ALA A 18 -8.02 -6.81 -3.53
N LEU A 19 -6.87 -6.83 -2.84
CA LEU A 19 -6.51 -7.90 -1.88
C LEU A 19 -7.52 -7.99 -0.75
N ALA A 20 -7.87 -6.87 -0.10
CA ALA A 20 -8.90 -6.89 0.95
C ALA A 20 -10.26 -7.40 0.44
N ARG A 21 -10.65 -7.04 -0.79
CA ARG A 21 -11.87 -7.56 -1.41
C ARG A 21 -11.82 -9.07 -1.69
N GLN A 22 -10.65 -9.61 -2.03
CA GLN A 22 -10.48 -11.05 -2.21
C GLN A 22 -10.71 -11.80 -0.89
N ASP A 23 -10.36 -11.19 0.23
CA ASP A 23 -10.62 -11.73 1.58
C ASP A 23 -12.06 -11.44 2.07
N GLY A 24 -12.90 -10.80 1.27
CA GLY A 24 -14.26 -10.41 1.66
C GLY A 24 -14.32 -9.22 2.63
N ILE A 25 -13.23 -8.47 2.77
CA ILE A 25 -13.10 -7.35 3.71
C ILE A 25 -13.32 -6.01 3.01
N ASP A 26 -14.14 -5.14 3.61
CA ASP A 26 -14.23 -3.75 3.17
C ASP A 26 -13.01 -2.95 3.68
N TYR A 27 -12.06 -2.71 2.78
CA TYR A 27 -10.86 -1.91 3.02
C TYR A 27 -11.15 -0.53 3.63
N GLY A 28 -12.30 0.09 3.35
CA GLY A 28 -12.70 1.37 3.96
C GLY A 28 -12.97 1.28 5.45
N GLN A 29 -13.46 0.13 5.92
CA GLN A 29 -13.84 -0.14 7.31
C GLN A 29 -12.75 -0.82 8.13
N THR A 30 -11.69 -1.31 7.48
CA THR A 30 -10.53 -1.89 8.17
C THR A 30 -9.81 -0.88 9.07
N SER A 31 -9.25 -1.40 10.16
CA SER A 31 -8.36 -0.65 11.03
C SER A 31 -7.11 -0.18 10.28
N ARG A 32 -6.42 0.83 10.83
CA ARG A 32 -5.14 1.31 10.27
C ARG A 32 -4.12 0.18 10.13
N ARG A 33 -4.10 -0.75 11.10
CA ARG A 33 -3.18 -1.89 11.12
C ARG A 33 -3.46 -2.89 9.99
N GLU A 34 -4.73 -3.20 9.74
CA GLU A 34 -5.14 -4.08 8.64
C GLU A 34 -4.86 -3.44 7.28
N ARG A 35 -5.14 -2.14 7.11
CA ARG A 35 -4.79 -1.42 5.87
C ARG A 35 -3.30 -1.48 5.57
N HIS A 36 -2.46 -1.32 6.60
CA HIS A 36 -1.01 -1.41 6.47
C HIS A 36 -0.58 -2.81 6.02
N GLN A 37 -1.22 -3.87 6.50
CA GLN A 37 -0.94 -5.23 6.03
C GLN A 37 -1.24 -5.38 4.53
N TYR A 38 -2.43 -4.99 4.09
CA TYR A 38 -2.81 -5.06 2.67
C TYR A 38 -1.94 -4.18 1.77
N ARG A 39 -1.46 -3.04 2.26
CA ARG A 39 -0.48 -2.20 1.53
C ARG A 39 0.86 -2.89 1.37
N ARG A 40 1.38 -3.50 2.44
CA ARG A 40 2.61 -4.30 2.36
C ARG A 40 2.48 -5.41 1.34
N GLU A 41 1.39 -6.16 1.37
CA GLU A 41 1.15 -7.23 0.41
C GLU A 41 1.04 -6.70 -1.03
N ALA A 42 0.37 -5.56 -1.23
CA ALA A 42 0.29 -4.90 -2.52
C ALA A 42 1.66 -4.44 -3.03
N VAL A 43 2.52 -3.88 -2.17
CA VAL A 43 3.87 -3.48 -2.52
C VAL A 43 4.71 -4.69 -2.94
N ILE A 44 4.67 -5.77 -2.15
CA ILE A 44 5.39 -7.02 -2.47
C ILE A 44 4.89 -7.60 -3.80
N THR A 45 3.58 -7.59 -4.02
CA THR A 45 2.95 -8.14 -5.23
C THR A 45 3.32 -7.34 -6.48
N LEU A 46 3.31 -6.01 -6.41
CA LEU A 46 3.50 -5.14 -7.58
C LEU A 46 4.96 -4.95 -7.95
N LEU A 47 5.85 -4.96 -6.95
CA LEU A 47 7.20 -4.41 -7.08
C LEU A 47 8.22 -5.39 -6.52
N GLY A 48 8.12 -6.65 -6.93
CA GLY A 48 9.13 -7.67 -6.61
C GLY A 48 10.54 -7.12 -6.83
N ASN A 49 11.41 -7.28 -5.82
CA ASN A 49 12.75 -6.67 -5.63
C ASN A 49 12.83 -5.43 -4.73
N TRP A 50 11.75 -5.07 -4.03
CA TRP A 50 11.82 -4.01 -3.03
C TRP A 50 12.46 -4.47 -1.72
N THR A 51 13.31 -3.60 -1.16
CA THR A 51 13.90 -3.80 0.16
C THR A 51 12.89 -3.49 1.27
N LEU A 52 13.18 -3.93 2.50
CA LEU A 52 12.35 -3.59 3.66
C LEU A 52 12.21 -2.07 3.85
N ASP A 53 13.24 -1.31 3.52
CA ASP A 53 13.23 0.15 3.58
C ASP A 53 12.35 0.78 2.50
N ASP A 54 12.35 0.24 1.28
CA ASP A 54 11.45 0.69 0.21
C ASP A 54 9.99 0.49 0.62
N ILE A 55 9.68 -0.66 1.23
CA ILE A 55 8.34 -0.98 1.74
C ILE A 55 7.92 0.02 2.83
N ARG A 56 8.78 0.27 3.84
CA ARG A 56 8.51 1.24 4.92
C ARG A 56 8.29 2.64 4.36
N ARG A 57 9.08 3.04 3.36
CA ARG A 57 8.97 4.35 2.72
C ARG A 57 7.66 4.50 1.96
N ALA A 58 7.24 3.49 1.18
CA ALA A 58 5.93 3.51 0.53
C ALA A 58 4.79 3.60 1.52
N ASP A 59 4.83 2.79 2.58
CA ASP A 59 3.75 2.80 3.58
C ASP A 59 3.60 4.18 4.23
N GLY A 60 4.72 4.80 4.62
CA GLY A 60 4.73 6.15 5.17
C GLY A 60 4.20 7.21 4.20
N VAL A 61 4.54 7.11 2.90
CA VAL A 61 4.02 8.04 1.89
C VAL A 61 2.51 7.87 1.70
N ILE A 62 2.00 6.64 1.65
CA ILE A 62 0.56 6.38 1.46
C ILE A 62 -0.25 6.78 2.70
N ASP A 63 0.32 6.67 3.90
CA ASP A 63 -0.29 7.23 5.11
C ASP A 63 -0.38 8.76 5.05
N ASN A 64 0.72 9.44 4.70
CA ASN A 64 0.75 10.91 4.65
C ASN A 64 -0.08 11.51 3.50
N CYS A 65 -0.25 10.81 2.37
CA CYS A 65 -1.12 11.24 1.27
C CYS A 65 -2.62 11.24 1.62
N ARG A 66 -3.02 10.79 2.82
CA ARG A 66 -4.43 10.80 3.26
C ARG A 66 -4.76 11.95 4.20
N ASP A 67 -3.76 12.61 4.78
CA ASP A 67 -3.90 13.76 5.69
C ASP A 67 -3.77 15.12 4.95
N GLY A 68 -3.82 15.11 3.61
CA GLY A 68 -3.81 16.29 2.74
C GLY A 68 -4.98 16.31 1.78
#